data_AF-A0A974ZNG0-F1
#
_entry.id   AF-A0A974ZNG0-F1
#
_cell.length_a   1.000
_cell.length_b   1.000
_cell.length_c   1.000
_cell.angle_alpha   90.00
_cell.angle_beta   90.00
_cell.angle_gamma   90.00
#
_symmetry.space_group_name_H-M   'P 1'
#
loop_
_entity.id
_entity.type
_entity.pdbx_description
1 polymer ?
#
loop_
_entity_poly.entity_id
_entity_poly.type
_entity_poly.pdbx_seq_one_letter_code
_entity_poly.pdbx_strand_id
1 'polypeptide(L)'
;MFCRYCGKQLKDNAVVCTGCGRPVDGPTGKKWSIATVLGLIAITVFVPPVGLIFGVIGIRNEARKVQGAVLLTVSIFMSLLLLAIVLGL
;
A
#
# COMPACT_ATOMS: atom_id res chain seq x y z
N MET A 1 -8.98 20.88 -2.05
CA MET A 1 -8.80 20.76 -3.52
C MET A 1 -9.96 21.46 -4.25
N PHE A 2 -9.86 21.82 -5.54
CA PHE A 2 -10.94 22.48 -6.30
C PHE A 2 -11.44 21.59 -7.45
N CYS A 3 -12.72 21.66 -7.77
CA CYS A 3 -13.31 20.90 -8.87
C CYS A 3 -12.84 21.43 -10.22
N ARG A 4 -12.29 20.56 -11.09
CA ARG A 4 -11.82 20.92 -12.44
C ARG A 4 -12.94 21.35 -13.40
N TYR A 5 -14.19 21.03 -13.08
CA TYR A 5 -15.33 21.33 -13.94
C TYR A 5 -16.04 22.63 -13.57
N CYS A 6 -16.14 22.96 -12.28
CA CYS A 6 -16.93 24.11 -11.82
C CYS A 6 -16.17 25.05 -10.88
N GLY A 7 -14.91 24.78 -10.55
CA GLY A 7 -14.08 25.62 -9.68
C GLY A 7 -14.47 25.63 -8.20
N LYS A 8 -15.56 24.95 -7.79
CA LYS A 8 -15.99 24.91 -6.39
C LYS A 8 -14.98 24.15 -5.52
N GLN A 9 -14.79 24.61 -4.28
CA GLN A 9 -13.94 23.95 -3.31
C GLN A 9 -14.52 22.58 -2.93
N LEU A 10 -13.68 21.55 -2.99
CA LEU A 10 -14.01 20.18 -2.64
C LEU A 10 -13.51 19.89 -1.24
N LYS A 11 -14.34 19.20 -0.45
CA LYS A 11 -13.94 18.59 0.82
C LYS A 11 -12.89 17.50 0.56
N ASP A 12 -12.00 17.27 1.51
CA ASP A 12 -10.81 16.41 1.33
C ASP A 12 -11.14 14.96 0.92
N ASN A 13 -12.32 14.47 1.29
CA ASN A 13 -12.82 13.13 0.95
C ASN A 13 -14.06 13.16 0.04
N ALA A 14 -14.30 14.27 -0.68
CA ALA A 14 -15.42 14.34 -1.61
C ALA A 14 -15.22 13.32 -2.73
N VAL A 15 -16.19 12.42 -2.93
CA VAL A 15 -16.27 11.50 -4.09
C VAL A 15 -17.04 12.15 -5.24
N VAL A 16 -17.91 13.11 -4.90
CA VAL A 16 -18.74 13.85 -5.84
C VAL A 16 -18.72 15.33 -5.46
N CYS A 17 -18.62 16.21 -6.46
CA CYS A 17 -18.66 17.64 -6.25
C CYS A 17 -20.08 18.10 -5.87
N THR A 18 -20.25 18.76 -4.72
CA THR A 18 -21.52 19.35 -4.27
C THR A 18 -21.94 20.60 -5.06
N GLY A 19 -21.14 21.04 -6.03
CA GLY A 19 -21.45 22.17 -6.90
C GLY A 19 -22.09 21.73 -8.22
N CYS A 20 -21.45 20.80 -8.92
CA CYS A 20 -21.87 20.39 -10.26
C CYS A 20 -22.34 18.93 -10.36
N GLY A 21 -22.31 18.17 -9.26
CA GLY A 21 -22.76 16.77 -9.23
C GLY A 21 -21.83 15.78 -9.94
N ARG A 22 -20.71 16.23 -10.51
CA ARG A 22 -19.75 15.35 -11.18
C ARG A 22 -18.90 14.58 -10.17
N PRO A 23 -18.57 13.29 -10.46
CA PRO A 23 -17.62 12.56 -9.68
C PRO A 23 -16.28 13.29 -9.71
N VAL A 24 -15.66 13.38 -8.56
CA VAL A 24 -14.29 13.87 -8.44
C VAL A 24 -13.43 12.66 -8.17
N ASP A 25 -12.29 12.61 -8.84
CA ASP A 25 -11.29 11.59 -8.53
C ASP A 25 -10.95 11.77 -7.05
N GLY A 26 -11.49 10.88 -6.21
CA GLY A 26 -11.30 10.91 -4.77
C GLY A 26 -9.82 10.80 -4.44
N PRO A 27 -9.41 10.85 -3.16
CA PRO A 27 -8.02 10.69 -2.76
C PRO A 27 -7.50 9.36 -3.31
N THR A 28 -6.89 9.42 -4.50
CA THR A 28 -6.26 8.31 -5.18
C THR A 28 -4.95 8.12 -4.47
N GLY A 29 -5.08 7.53 -3.28
CA GLY A 29 -3.97 6.97 -2.55
C GLY A 29 -3.20 6.09 -3.52
N LYS A 30 -2.10 6.62 -4.03
CA LYS A 30 -1.40 6.07 -5.19
C LYS A 30 -0.88 4.70 -4.79
N LYS A 31 -1.58 3.60 -5.11
CA LYS A 31 -1.16 2.22 -4.76
C LYS A 31 0.24 1.97 -5.31
N TRP A 32 1.03 1.12 -4.65
CA TRP A 32 2.29 0.67 -5.25
C TRP A 32 1.99 -0.08 -6.55
N SER A 33 2.79 0.20 -7.57
CA SER A 33 2.74 -0.59 -8.79
C SER A 33 3.01 -2.05 -8.45
N ILE A 34 2.36 -2.95 -9.18
CA ILE A 34 2.53 -4.40 -8.99
C ILE A 34 3.99 -4.80 -9.17
N ALA A 35 4.71 -4.13 -10.07
CA ALA A 35 6.16 -4.32 -10.26
C ALA A 35 6.96 -3.97 -8.99
N THR A 36 6.57 -2.92 -8.27
CA THR A 36 7.20 -2.55 -6.99
C THR A 36 6.92 -3.59 -5.91
N VAL A 37 5.69 -4.10 -5.85
CA VAL A 37 5.32 -5.15 -4.87
C VAL A 37 6.10 -6.44 -5.14
N LEU A 38 6.16 -6.87 -6.40
CA LEU A 38 6.92 -8.07 -6.79
C LEU A 38 8.42 -7.90 -6.55
N GLY A 39 8.99 -6.74 -6.87
CA GLY A 39 10.39 -6.45 -6.61
C GLY A 39 10.72 -6.52 -5.11
N LEU A 40 9.85 -5.98 -4.26
CA LEU A 40 10.02 -6.08 -2.81
C LEU A 40 9.95 -7.53 -2.33
N ILE A 41 8.98 -8.32 -2.79
CA ILE A 41 8.87 -9.75 -2.44
C ILE A 41 10.14 -10.50 -2.83
N ALA A 42 10.68 -10.28 -4.04
CA ALA A 42 11.92 -10.91 -4.46
C ALA A 42 13.10 -10.54 -3.54
N ILE A 43 13.20 -9.26 -3.14
CA ILE A 43 14.26 -8.78 -2.22
C ILE A 43 14.07 -9.38 -0.81
N THR A 44 12.83 -9.58 -0.34
CA THR A 44 12.58 -10.14 1.01
C THR A 44 13.14 -11.56 1.18
N VAL A 45 13.24 -12.34 0.10
CA VAL A 45 13.82 -13.69 0.13
C VAL A 45 15.31 -13.65 0.44
N PHE A 46 16.03 -12.66 -0.07
CA PHE A 46 17.46 -12.49 0.16
C PHE A 46 17.77 -11.70 1.44
N VAL A 47 16.91 -10.75 1.80
CA VAL A 47 17.07 -9.88 2.95
C VAL A 47 15.73 -9.75 3.69
N PRO A 48 15.42 -10.68 4.62
CA PRO A 48 14.16 -10.69 5.39
C PRO A 48 13.76 -9.35 6.06
N PRO A 49 14.68 -8.56 6.66
CA PRO A 49 14.28 -7.33 7.35
C PRO A 49 13.75 -6.22 6.43
N VAL A 50 14.06 -6.23 5.13
CA VAL A 50 13.57 -5.23 4.17
C VAL A 50 12.04 -5.30 4.05
N GLY A 51 11.49 -6.51 4.01
CA GLY A 51 10.05 -6.75 3.92
C GLY A 51 9.26 -6.21 5.11
N LEU A 52 9.80 -6.38 6.31
CA LEU A 52 9.20 -5.87 7.55
C LEU A 52 9.14 -4.34 7.55
N ILE A 53 10.24 -3.66 7.21
CA ILE A 53 10.32 -2.19 7.22
C ILE A 53 9.33 -1.60 6.19
N PHE A 54 9.39 -2.05 4.94
CA PHE A 54 8.53 -1.53 3.88
C PHE A 54 7.06 -1.89 4.09
N GLY A 55 6.77 -3.06 4.66
CA GLY A 55 5.41 -3.44 4.99
C GLY A 55 4.82 -2.59 6.11
N VAL A 56 5.56 -2.30 7.19
CA VAL A 56 5.09 -1.39 8.27
C VAL A 56 4.82 0.01 7.70
N ILE A 57 5.72 0.55 6.87
CA ILE A 57 5.51 1.84 6.20
C ILE A 57 4.25 1.81 5.32
N GLY A 58 3.99 0.70 4.63
CA GLY A 58 2.81 0.52 3.78
C GLY A 58 1.49 0.50 4.55
N ILE A 59 1.45 -0.10 5.74
CA ILE A 59 0.24 -0.16 6.58
C ILE A 59 -0.13 1.22 7.16
N ARG A 60 0.85 2.09 7.41
CA ARG A 60 0.61 3.44 7.94
C ARG A 60 -0.13 4.37 6.97
N ASN A 61 -0.26 3.99 5.70
CA ASN A 61 -0.91 4.82 4.68
C ASN A 61 -2.23 4.16 4.23
N GLU A 62 -3.36 4.80 4.48
CA GLU A 62 -4.72 4.36 4.07
C GLU A 62 -4.77 3.91 2.60
N ALA A 63 -4.07 4.66 1.74
CA ALA A 63 -3.86 4.38 0.32
C ALA A 63 -3.33 2.98 -0.03
N ARG A 64 -2.47 2.44 0.83
CA ARG A 64 -1.62 1.26 0.56
C ARG A 64 -1.75 0.20 1.66
N LYS A 65 -2.68 0.38 2.61
CA LYS A 65 -2.84 -0.44 3.80
C LYS A 65 -2.91 -1.93 3.49
N VAL A 66 -3.69 -2.30 2.47
CA VAL A 66 -3.82 -3.69 2.00
C VAL A 66 -2.51 -4.23 1.42
N GLN A 67 -1.80 -3.43 0.61
CA GLN A 67 -0.52 -3.86 0.01
C GLN A 67 0.59 -3.99 1.07
N GLY A 68 0.64 -3.08 2.04
CA GLY A 68 1.55 -3.17 3.18
C GLY A 68 1.28 -4.39 4.06
N ALA A 69 -0.01 -4.69 4.31
CA ALA A 69 -0.43 -5.87 5.07
C ALA A 69 -0.02 -7.17 4.37
N VAL A 70 -0.25 -7.27 3.05
CA VAL A 70 0.18 -8.44 2.26
C VAL A 70 1.70 -8.61 2.27
N LEU A 71 2.46 -7.51 2.14
CA LEU A 71 3.93 -7.59 2.18
C LEU A 71 4.44 -8.07 3.55
N LEU A 72 3.79 -7.63 4.63
CA LEU A 72 4.11 -8.04 6.00
C LEU A 72 3.79 -9.50 6.27
N THR A 73 2.61 -9.98 5.86
CA THR A 73 2.23 -11.39 6.06
C THR A 73 3.16 -12.33 5.30
N VAL A 74 3.49 -12.01 4.05
CA VAL A 74 4.44 -12.78 3.25
C VAL A 74 5.84 -12.78 3.87
N SER A 75 6.31 -11.61 4.34
CA SER A 75 7.64 -11.50 4.97
C SER A 75 7.75 -12.30 6.26
N ILE A 76 6.74 -12.22 7.13
CA ILE A 76 6.72 -12.96 8.40
C ILE A 76 6.69 -14.46 8.13
N PHE A 77 5.82 -14.91 7.22
CA PHE A 77 5.71 -16.32 6.86
C PHE A 77 7.04 -16.86 6.32
N MET A 78 7.66 -16.16 5.36
CA MET A 78 8.96 -16.58 4.80
C MET A 78 10.08 -16.56 5.85
N SER A 79 10.07 -15.59 6.75
CA SER A 79 11.06 -15.53 7.84
C SER A 79 10.91 -16.71 8.81
N LEU A 80 9.68 -17.08 9.17
CA LEU A 80 9.39 -18.25 10.01
C LEU A 80 9.80 -19.55 9.32
N LEU A 81 9.56 -19.65 8.01
CA LEU A 81 9.91 -20.82 7.20
C LEU A 81 11.43 -20.98 7.12
N LEU A 82 12.17 -19.90 6.88
CA LEU A 82 13.64 -19.89 6.92
C LEU A 82 14.17 -20.32 8.29
N LEU A 83 13.56 -19.82 9.37
CA LEU A 83 13.96 -20.15 10.74
C LEU A 83 13.71 -21.63 11.08
N ALA A 84 12.60 -22.21 10.60
CA ALA A 84 12.33 -23.64 10.73
C ALA A 84 13.40 -24.50 10.02
N ILE A 85 13.76 -24.14 8.79
CA ILE A 85 14.82 -24.82 8.02
C ILE A 85 16.17 -24.73 8.75
N VAL A 86 16.53 -23.56 9.27
CA VAL A 86 17.79 -23.35 10.01
C VAL A 86 17.83 -24.15 11.31
N LEU A 87 16.69 -24.29 12.00
CA LEU A 87 16.56 -25.11 13.20
C LEU A 87 16.47 -26.62 12.92
N GLY A 88 16.44 -27.03 11.64
CA GLY A 88 16.35 -28.43 11.23
C GLY A 88 15.01 -29.07 11.55
N LEU A 89 13.93 -28.26 11.63
CA LEU A 89 12.57 -28.70 11.93
C LEU A 89 11.84 -29.24 10.68
#